data_AF-A0A4Q9VBT9-F1
#
_entry.id   AF-A0A4Q9VBT9-F1
#
_cell.length_a   1.000
_cell.length_b   1.000
_cell.length_c   1.000
_cell.angle_alpha   90.00
_cell.angle_beta   90.00
_cell.angle_gamma   90.00
#
_symmetry.space_group_name_H-M   'P 1'
#
loop_
_entity.id
_entity.type
_entity.pdbx_description
1 polymer ?
#
loop_
_entity_poly.entity_id
_entity_poly.type
_entity_poly.pdbx_seq_one_letter_code
_entity_poly.pdbx_strand_id
1 'polypeptide(L)'
;MTPCRSLRCPPHQWRGRRFKHGSILDGKIPAAWVSSPRKSTVYGRRVVRAIISAYVEFIRNTPFLIQVFVVYLGLPSLGVRLSPEQAAILAMTINVGAYGSEILRAGIESVPRGQIEAAKVLGFRFLPIFRHVIFRQALLAIYPALTSQFILLMLGTSIVSAIAVEELTAAANTIQTRTFRTFEVYFIVTLIYVAMSLFLRATFNAIYNRWIRIR
;
A
#
# COMPACT_ATOMS: atom_id res chain seq x y z
N MET A 1 6.02 32.02 -48.72
CA MET A 1 6.14 32.64 -47.38
C MET A 1 6.65 31.58 -46.41
N THR A 2 7.93 31.67 -46.09
CA THR A 2 8.67 30.87 -45.09
C THR A 2 8.45 31.47 -43.67
N PRO A 3 8.97 30.88 -42.57
CA PRO A 3 8.20 30.35 -41.44
C PRO A 3 8.31 31.19 -40.15
N CYS A 4 7.41 30.97 -39.18
CA CYS A 4 7.53 31.58 -37.85
C CYS A 4 8.42 30.74 -36.93
N ARG A 5 9.70 31.13 -36.92
CA ARG A 5 10.79 30.70 -36.03
C ARG A 5 10.85 31.70 -34.88
N SER A 6 10.32 31.38 -33.68
CA SER A 6 10.87 31.91 -32.42
C SER A 6 10.15 31.37 -31.18
N LEU A 7 10.98 30.88 -30.26
CA LEU A 7 10.70 30.73 -28.84
C LEU A 7 10.40 32.11 -28.21
N ARG A 8 9.21 32.25 -27.59
CA ARG A 8 8.91 33.08 -26.41
C ARG A 8 7.39 33.15 -26.19
N CYS A 9 6.85 32.34 -25.29
CA CYS A 9 5.49 32.56 -24.76
C CYS A 9 5.57 33.39 -23.46
N PRO A 10 4.82 34.51 -23.34
CA PRO A 10 4.82 35.35 -22.14
C PRO A 10 3.89 34.82 -21.02
N PRO A 11 4.19 35.05 -19.73
CA PRO A 11 3.56 34.34 -18.60
C PRO A 11 2.22 34.92 -18.08
N HIS A 12 1.52 35.80 -18.81
CA HIS A 12 0.33 36.51 -18.29
C HIS A 12 -1.03 35.98 -18.81
N GLN A 13 -1.07 34.86 -19.54
CA GLN A 13 -2.27 34.37 -20.23
C GLN A 13 -2.99 33.17 -19.57
N TRP A 14 -2.81 32.95 -18.26
CA TRP A 14 -3.45 31.86 -17.51
C TRP A 14 -4.58 32.29 -16.57
N ARG A 15 -5.11 33.50 -16.71
CA ARG A 15 -6.19 34.02 -15.87
C ARG A 15 -7.48 34.13 -16.70
N GLY A 16 -8.32 33.09 -16.71
CA GLY A 16 -9.66 33.25 -17.33
C GLY A 16 -10.50 32.05 -17.77
N ARG A 17 -10.22 30.79 -17.40
CA ARG A 17 -11.20 29.70 -17.63
C ARG A 17 -11.97 29.35 -16.38
N ARG A 18 -13.09 30.06 -16.24
CA ARG A 18 -14.21 29.84 -15.33
C ARG A 18 -14.62 28.37 -15.28
N PHE A 19 -14.76 27.89 -14.05
CA PHE A 19 -15.69 26.85 -13.64
C PHE A 19 -17.03 27.03 -14.37
N LYS A 20 -17.49 25.98 -15.06
CA LYS A 20 -18.91 25.79 -15.35
C LYS A 20 -19.36 24.50 -14.68
N HIS A 21 -20.12 24.66 -13.62
CA HIS A 21 -21.09 23.66 -13.16
C HIS A 21 -22.03 23.34 -14.32
N GLY A 22 -22.23 22.05 -14.57
CA GLY A 22 -23.20 21.50 -15.50
C GLY A 22 -23.65 20.16 -14.97
N SER A 23 -24.49 20.19 -13.94
CA SER A 23 -25.33 19.07 -13.52
C SER A 23 -26.43 18.89 -14.55
N ILE A 24 -26.36 17.83 -15.37
CA ILE A 24 -27.51 17.29 -16.09
C ILE A 24 -27.49 15.77 -15.88
N LEU A 25 -28.63 15.32 -15.37
CA LEU A 25 -28.94 14.01 -14.83
C LEU A 25 -29.22 12.99 -15.96
N ASP A 26 -29.17 11.72 -15.53
CA ASP A 26 -29.92 10.58 -16.04
C ASP A 26 -29.45 9.90 -17.33
N GLY A 27 -28.60 8.90 -17.13
CA GLY A 27 -28.36 7.83 -18.09
C GLY A 27 -27.69 6.64 -17.42
N LYS A 28 -28.46 5.88 -16.62
CA LYS A 28 -28.18 4.53 -16.10
C LYS A 28 -26.79 3.97 -16.50
N ILE A 29 -25.78 4.24 -15.69
CA ILE A 29 -24.53 3.47 -15.73
C ILE A 29 -24.74 2.34 -14.72
N PRO A 30 -24.89 1.08 -15.14
CA PRO A 30 -24.94 0.00 -14.17
C PRO A 30 -23.64 0.01 -13.37
N ALA A 31 -23.77 0.03 -12.04
CA ALA A 31 -22.67 -0.08 -11.08
C ALA A 31 -21.77 -1.32 -11.30
N ALA A 32 -22.14 -2.21 -12.24
CA ALA A 32 -21.35 -3.32 -12.75
C ALA A 32 -20.14 -2.94 -13.63
N TRP A 33 -19.94 -1.65 -13.98
CA TRP A 33 -18.79 -1.20 -14.79
C TRP A 33 -17.65 -0.54 -13.99
N VAL A 34 -17.79 -0.43 -12.66
CA VAL A 34 -16.70 -0.02 -11.75
C VAL A 34 -15.73 -1.19 -11.45
N SER A 35 -15.94 -2.37 -12.05
CA SER A 35 -14.99 -3.48 -12.07
C SER A 35 -14.20 -3.53 -13.38
N SER A 36 -13.82 -2.37 -13.93
CA SER A 36 -12.89 -2.30 -15.07
C SER A 36 -11.71 -3.24 -14.80
N PRO A 37 -11.49 -4.27 -15.65
CA PRO A 37 -10.43 -5.23 -15.43
C PRO A 37 -9.11 -4.52 -15.69
N ARG A 38 -8.59 -3.95 -14.61
CA ARG A 38 -7.30 -3.31 -14.42
C ARG A 38 -6.25 -3.98 -15.29
N LYS A 39 -6.00 -3.47 -16.50
CA LYS A 39 -5.06 -4.05 -17.48
C LYS A 39 -3.61 -3.79 -17.07
N SER A 40 -3.17 -4.40 -15.96
CA SER A 40 -1.75 -4.53 -15.67
C SER A 40 -1.20 -5.72 -16.47
N THR A 41 -0.47 -5.43 -17.55
CA THR A 41 0.27 -6.41 -18.33
C THR A 41 1.46 -6.90 -17.53
N VAL A 42 1.22 -7.84 -16.61
CA VAL A 42 2.25 -8.73 -16.06
C VAL A 42 2.12 -10.03 -16.83
N TYR A 43 3.21 -10.46 -17.48
CA TYR A 43 3.27 -11.67 -18.31
C TYR A 43 2.98 -12.91 -17.45
N GLY A 44 1.75 -13.43 -17.55
CA GLY A 44 1.31 -14.61 -16.81
C GLY A 44 0.01 -15.17 -17.38
N ARG A 45 -0.19 -16.49 -17.23
CA ARG A 45 -1.38 -17.23 -17.68
C ARG A 45 -2.62 -16.60 -17.02
N ARG A 46 -3.68 -16.33 -17.80
CA ARG A 46 -4.88 -15.56 -17.35
C ARG A 46 -5.45 -16.07 -16.02
N VAL A 47 -5.42 -17.39 -15.80
CA VAL A 47 -5.90 -18.06 -14.58
C VAL A 47 -5.08 -17.66 -13.35
N VAL A 48 -3.74 -17.70 -13.43
CA VAL A 48 -2.85 -17.35 -12.30
C VAL A 48 -3.09 -15.91 -11.86
N ARG A 49 -3.25 -15.01 -12.84
CA ARG A 49 -3.56 -13.61 -12.57
C ARG A 49 -4.92 -13.43 -11.89
N ALA A 50 -5.93 -14.18 -12.32
CA ALA A 50 -7.25 -14.14 -11.71
C ALA A 50 -7.20 -14.60 -10.24
N ILE A 51 -6.48 -15.69 -9.95
CA ILE A 51 -6.31 -16.21 -8.59
C ILE A 51 -5.60 -15.19 -7.70
N ILE A 52 -4.48 -14.62 -8.15
CA ILE A 52 -3.74 -13.60 -7.37
C ILE A 52 -4.60 -12.36 -7.16
N SER A 53 -5.32 -11.90 -8.19
CA SER A 53 -6.18 -10.72 -8.07
C SER A 53 -7.32 -10.96 -7.08
N ALA A 54 -7.96 -12.13 -7.14
CA ALA A 54 -9.00 -12.52 -6.19
C ALA A 54 -8.46 -12.60 -4.75
N TYR A 55 -7.28 -13.18 -4.55
CA TYR A 55 -6.59 -13.21 -3.26
C TYR A 55 -6.36 -11.79 -2.71
N VAL A 56 -5.75 -10.91 -3.51
CA VAL A 56 -5.44 -9.54 -3.09
C VAL A 56 -6.72 -8.75 -2.79
N GLU A 57 -7.74 -8.89 -3.63
CA GLU A 57 -9.02 -8.21 -3.45
C GLU A 57 -9.74 -8.69 -2.20
N PHE A 58 -9.77 -10.00 -1.96
CA PHE A 58 -10.36 -10.58 -0.76
C PHE A 58 -9.68 -10.09 0.53
N ILE A 59 -8.34 -10.15 0.59
CA ILE A 59 -7.59 -9.74 1.77
C ILE A 59 -7.68 -8.22 2.03
N ARG A 60 -7.79 -7.40 0.98
CA ARG A 60 -7.95 -5.95 1.15
C ARG A 60 -9.36 -5.52 1.53
N ASN A 61 -10.35 -6.31 1.14
CA ASN A 61 -11.77 -6.04 1.44
C ASN A 61 -12.23 -6.68 2.77
N THR A 62 -11.35 -7.40 3.47
CA THR A 62 -11.65 -8.02 4.77
C THR A 62 -10.89 -7.31 5.90
N PRO A 63 -11.53 -7.05 7.06
CA PRO A 63 -10.85 -6.48 8.21
C PRO A 63 -9.74 -7.39 8.73
N PHE A 64 -8.58 -6.82 9.10
CA PHE A 64 -7.44 -7.58 9.59
C PHE A 64 -7.76 -8.41 10.84
N LEU A 65 -8.57 -7.87 11.77
CA LEU A 65 -9.01 -8.61 12.97
C LEU A 65 -9.74 -9.92 12.61
N ILE A 66 -10.63 -9.87 11.60
CA ILE A 66 -11.36 -11.05 11.15
C ILE A 66 -10.39 -12.07 10.52
N GLN A 67 -9.37 -11.62 9.79
CA GLN A 67 -8.35 -12.52 9.23
C GLN A 67 -7.60 -13.27 10.34
N VAL A 68 -7.22 -12.57 11.41
CA VAL A 68 -6.55 -13.19 12.57
C VAL A 68 -7.45 -14.23 13.23
N PHE A 69 -8.74 -13.93 13.44
CA PHE A 69 -9.70 -14.90 14.00
C PHE A 69 -9.94 -16.10 13.10
N VAL A 70 -10.06 -15.91 11.78
CA VAL A 70 -10.20 -17.04 10.84
C VAL A 70 -8.95 -17.93 10.89
N VAL A 71 -7.76 -17.34 10.98
CA VAL A 71 -6.52 -18.12 11.07
C VAL A 71 -6.41 -18.86 12.40
N TYR A 72 -6.65 -18.20 13.52
CA TYR A 72 -6.46 -18.79 14.86
C TYR A 72 -7.61 -19.73 15.26
N LEU A 73 -8.86 -19.36 15.00
CA LEU A 73 -10.05 -20.13 15.40
C LEU A 73 -10.53 -21.09 14.29
N GLY A 74 -10.31 -20.74 13.02
CA GLY A 74 -10.76 -21.54 11.88
C GLY A 74 -9.86 -22.73 11.56
N LEU A 75 -8.52 -22.57 11.51
CA LEU A 75 -7.61 -23.67 11.18
C LEU A 75 -7.71 -24.88 12.13
N PRO A 76 -7.93 -24.74 13.45
CA PRO A 76 -8.13 -25.87 14.34
C PRO A 76 -9.29 -26.79 13.92
N SER A 77 -10.35 -26.25 13.31
CA SER A 77 -11.46 -27.06 12.77
C SER A 77 -11.06 -27.94 11.57
N LEU A 78 -9.97 -27.59 10.90
CA LEU A 78 -9.35 -28.37 9.82
C LEU A 78 -8.26 -29.32 10.34
N GLY A 79 -8.06 -29.41 11.66
CA GLY A 79 -7.05 -30.26 12.31
C GLY A 79 -5.67 -29.62 12.46
N VAL A 80 -5.48 -28.37 12.02
CA VAL A 80 -4.20 -27.65 12.16
C VAL A 80 -4.26 -26.73 13.38
N ARG A 81 -3.54 -27.10 14.44
CA ARG A 81 -3.43 -26.27 15.66
C ARG A 81 -2.15 -25.46 15.61
N LEU A 82 -2.30 -24.14 15.57
CA LEU A 82 -1.20 -23.19 15.62
C LEU A 82 -1.14 -22.54 17.00
N SER A 83 0.06 -22.19 17.47
CA SER A 83 0.16 -21.29 18.62
C SER A 83 -0.38 -19.90 18.26
N PRO A 84 -0.80 -19.08 19.24
CA PRO A 84 -1.24 -17.70 18.99
C PRO A 84 -0.23 -16.89 18.17
N GLU A 85 1.07 -17.03 18.47
CA GLU A 85 2.15 -16.33 17.79
C GLU A 85 2.29 -16.81 16.34
N GLN A 86 2.19 -18.11 16.09
CA GLN A 86 2.25 -18.68 14.74
C GLN A 86 1.05 -18.21 13.91
N ALA A 87 -0.15 -18.21 14.49
CA ALA A 87 -1.36 -17.73 13.83
C ALA A 87 -1.26 -16.24 13.50
N ALA A 88 -0.72 -15.44 14.42
CA ALA A 88 -0.46 -14.02 14.22
C ALA A 88 0.51 -13.76 13.06
N ILE A 89 1.66 -14.43 13.06
CA ILE A 89 2.68 -14.30 12.01
C ILE A 89 2.07 -14.69 10.66
N LEU A 90 1.30 -15.78 10.61
CA LEU A 90 0.64 -16.23 9.39
C LEU A 90 -0.37 -15.20 8.87
N ALA A 91 -1.26 -14.71 9.74
CA ALA A 91 -2.26 -13.70 9.37
C ALA A 91 -1.61 -12.39 8.91
N MET A 92 -0.58 -11.92 9.63
CA MET A 92 0.20 -10.74 9.24
C MET A 92 0.92 -10.92 7.90
N THR A 93 1.50 -12.10 7.66
CA THR A 93 2.21 -12.42 6.40
C THR A 93 1.25 -12.42 5.22
N ILE A 94 0.07 -13.00 5.37
CA ILE A 94 -0.99 -12.97 4.37
C ILE A 94 -1.39 -11.52 4.08
N ASN A 95 -1.65 -10.74 5.13
CA ASN A 95 -2.05 -9.34 5.00
C ASN A 95 -0.97 -8.51 4.28
N VAL A 96 0.26 -8.48 4.78
CA VAL A 96 1.36 -7.70 4.18
C VAL A 96 1.71 -8.18 2.78
N GLY A 97 1.56 -9.48 2.48
CA GLY A 97 1.78 -10.03 1.14
C GLY A 97 0.77 -9.47 0.12
N ALA A 98 -0.52 -9.41 0.48
CA ALA A 98 -1.54 -8.85 -0.39
C ALA A 98 -1.34 -7.34 -0.63
N TYR A 99 -1.21 -6.56 0.44
CA TYR A 99 -0.98 -5.11 0.33
C TYR A 99 0.36 -4.80 -0.34
N GLY A 100 1.42 -5.53 -0.03
CA GLY A 100 2.75 -5.37 -0.62
C GLY A 100 2.75 -5.66 -2.12
N SER A 101 2.11 -6.74 -2.56
CA SER A 101 2.01 -7.05 -3.99
C SER A 101 1.32 -5.94 -4.79
N GLU A 102 0.29 -5.33 -4.22
CA GLU A 102 -0.42 -4.21 -4.84
C GLU A 102 0.42 -2.93 -4.86
N ILE A 103 1.14 -2.65 -3.77
CA ILE A 103 2.07 -1.51 -3.72
C ILE A 103 3.13 -1.63 -4.81
N LEU A 104 3.73 -2.81 -4.97
CA LEU A 104 4.71 -3.06 -6.03
C LEU A 104 4.08 -2.89 -7.42
N ARG A 105 2.89 -3.47 -7.64
CA ARG A 105 2.16 -3.38 -8.91
C ARG A 105 1.81 -1.93 -9.27
N ALA A 106 1.26 -1.17 -8.33
CA ALA A 106 0.91 0.23 -8.50
C ALA A 106 2.16 1.09 -8.72
N GLY A 107 3.25 0.80 -8.04
CA GLY A 107 4.54 1.46 -8.22
C GLY A 107 5.11 1.29 -9.63
N ILE A 108 5.09 0.07 -10.16
CA ILE A 108 5.54 -0.21 -11.54
C ILE A 108 4.62 0.48 -12.57
N GLU A 109 3.30 0.45 -12.34
CA GLU A 109 2.32 1.05 -13.25
C GLU A 109 2.32 2.59 -13.22
N SER A 110 2.86 3.20 -12.15
CA SER A 110 3.01 4.66 -12.03
C SER A 110 4.03 5.26 -13.00
N VAL A 111 4.91 4.45 -13.59
CA VAL A 111 5.95 4.93 -14.51
C VAL A 111 5.33 5.35 -15.85
N PRO A 112 5.58 6.58 -16.34
CA PRO A 112 5.03 7.06 -17.60
C PRO A 112 5.41 6.18 -18.79
N ARG A 113 4.41 5.73 -19.56
CA ARG A 113 4.62 4.88 -20.73
C ARG A 113 5.52 5.54 -21.80
N GLY A 114 5.46 6.86 -21.93
CA GLY A 114 6.27 7.62 -22.89
C GLY A 114 7.79 7.44 -22.68
N GLN A 115 8.26 7.28 -21.45
CA GLN A 115 9.68 7.00 -21.19
C GLN A 115 10.09 5.59 -21.64
N ILE A 116 9.19 4.62 -21.48
CA ILE A 116 9.39 3.25 -21.92
C ILE A 116 9.41 3.19 -23.46
N GLU A 117 8.51 3.92 -24.12
CA GLU A 117 8.45 4.02 -25.58
C GLU A 117 9.67 4.75 -26.16
N ALA A 118 10.10 5.87 -25.56
CA ALA A 118 11.31 6.57 -25.97
C ALA A 118 12.56 5.68 -25.87
N ALA A 119 12.71 4.92 -24.78
CA ALA A 119 13.84 4.01 -24.63
C ALA A 119 13.83 2.87 -25.67
N LYS A 120 12.64 2.38 -26.07
CA LYS A 120 12.52 1.41 -27.17
C LYS A 120 12.93 2.01 -28.51
N VAL A 121 12.55 3.26 -28.80
CA VAL A 121 12.93 3.95 -30.04
C VAL A 121 14.44 4.20 -30.12
N LEU A 122 15.09 4.44 -28.98
CA LEU A 122 16.55 4.56 -28.86
C LEU A 122 17.29 3.21 -29.00
N GLY A 123 16.59 2.10 -29.27
CA GLY A 123 17.20 0.79 -29.49
C GLY A 123 17.59 0.04 -28.22
N PHE A 124 17.17 0.50 -27.03
CA PHE A 124 17.45 -0.24 -25.79
C PHE A 124 16.68 -1.57 -25.74
N ARG A 125 17.37 -2.62 -25.27
CA ARG A 125 16.76 -3.92 -24.97
C ARG A 125 15.91 -3.86 -23.70
N PHE A 126 15.00 -4.82 -23.51
CA PHE A 126 14.05 -4.84 -22.39
C PHE A 126 14.71 -4.78 -21.00
N LEU A 127 15.77 -5.56 -20.75
CA LEU A 127 16.44 -5.60 -19.44
C LEU A 127 17.00 -4.22 -19.02
N PRO A 128 17.78 -3.51 -19.87
CA PRO A 128 18.21 -2.14 -19.61
C PRO A 128 17.06 -1.17 -19.30
N ILE A 129 15.97 -1.23 -20.08
CA ILE A 129 14.78 -0.39 -19.89
C ILE A 129 14.16 -0.68 -18.52
N PHE A 130 13.96 -1.95 -18.18
CA PHE A 130 13.37 -2.33 -16.91
C PHE A 130 14.21 -1.87 -15.73
N ARG A 131 15.53 -2.12 -15.75
CA ARG A 131 16.42 -1.78 -14.63
C ARG A 131 16.63 -0.27 -14.45
N HIS A 132 16.85 0.47 -15.53
CA HIS A 132 17.24 1.89 -15.43
C HIS A 132 16.07 2.86 -15.49
N VAL A 133 15.04 2.55 -16.29
CA VAL A 133 13.88 3.43 -16.47
C VAL A 133 12.77 3.05 -15.50
N ILE A 134 12.30 1.80 -15.55
CA ILE A 134 11.11 1.37 -14.80
C ILE A 134 11.43 1.23 -13.31
N PHE A 135 12.41 0.39 -12.97
CA PHE A 135 12.69 0.03 -11.57
C PHE A 135 13.09 1.24 -10.73
N ARG A 136 13.99 2.09 -11.23
CA ARG A 136 14.45 3.28 -10.50
C ARG A 136 13.32 4.27 -10.20
N GLN A 137 12.42 4.48 -11.16
CA GLN A 137 11.27 5.38 -10.97
C GLN A 137 10.17 4.73 -10.14
N ALA A 138 9.91 3.45 -10.33
CA ALA A 138 8.96 2.71 -9.51
C ALA A 138 9.38 2.71 -8.03
N LEU A 139 10.68 2.57 -7.73
CA LEU A 139 11.19 2.62 -6.35
C LEU A 139 10.84 3.93 -5.63
N LEU A 140 10.87 5.07 -6.33
CA LEU A 140 10.49 6.37 -5.77
C LEU A 140 9.04 6.40 -5.29
N ALA A 141 8.14 5.70 -5.99
CA ALA A 141 6.72 5.59 -5.65
C ALA A 141 6.45 4.46 -4.62
N ILE A 142 7.15 3.34 -4.73
CA ILE A 142 6.98 2.15 -3.88
C ILE A 142 7.43 2.43 -2.44
N TYR A 143 8.58 3.10 -2.28
CA TYR A 143 9.19 3.31 -0.96
C TYR A 143 8.25 3.99 0.06
N PRO A 144 7.67 5.17 -0.21
CA PRO A 144 6.78 5.83 0.76
C PRO A 144 5.53 5.01 1.09
N ALA A 145 5.01 4.25 0.11
CA ALA A 145 3.86 3.36 0.33
C ALA A 145 4.23 2.17 1.24
N LEU A 146 5.41 1.56 1.04
CA LEU A 146 5.91 0.51 1.94
C LEU A 146 6.17 1.03 3.35
N THR A 147 6.73 2.23 3.49
CA THR A 147 6.89 2.88 4.80
C THR A 147 5.56 2.97 5.56
N SER A 148 4.50 3.40 4.88
CA SER A 148 3.16 3.44 5.47
C SER A 148 2.67 2.05 5.85
N GLN A 149 2.89 1.04 4.99
CA GLN A 149 2.47 -0.33 5.26
C GLN A 149 3.20 -0.93 6.47
N PHE A 150 4.49 -0.65 6.66
CA PHE A 150 5.25 -1.09 7.83
C PHE A 150 4.73 -0.47 9.13
N ILE A 151 4.39 0.83 9.11
CA ILE A 151 3.80 1.50 10.27
C ILE A 151 2.43 0.88 10.61
N LEU A 152 1.61 0.61 9.59
CA LEU A 152 0.33 -0.06 9.77
C LEU A 152 0.49 -1.49 10.31
N LEU A 153 1.51 -2.22 9.85
CA LEU A 153 1.82 -3.55 10.38
C LEU A 153 2.23 -3.50 11.85
N MET A 154 3.05 -2.53 12.24
CA MET A 154 3.44 -2.30 13.63
C MET A 154 2.22 -1.96 14.51
N LEU A 155 1.35 -1.06 14.06
CA LEU A 155 0.11 -0.74 14.78
C LEU A 155 -0.84 -1.94 14.81
N GLY A 156 -0.85 -2.75 13.75
CA GLY A 156 -1.66 -3.94 13.61
C GLY A 156 -1.28 -5.06 14.57
N THR A 157 -0.08 -5.04 15.17
CA THR A 157 0.28 -6.02 16.20
C THR A 157 -0.59 -5.89 17.45
N SER A 158 -1.08 -4.68 17.75
CA SER A 158 -2.01 -4.45 18.87
C SER A 158 -3.31 -5.26 18.75
N ILE A 159 -3.79 -5.47 17.51
CA ILE A 159 -5.01 -6.21 17.21
C ILE A 159 -4.85 -7.70 17.59
N VAL A 160 -3.62 -8.22 17.51
CA VAL A 160 -3.33 -9.62 17.78
C VAL A 160 -3.38 -9.95 19.28
N SER A 161 -3.31 -8.95 20.17
CA SER A 161 -3.59 -9.18 21.59
C SER A 161 -4.98 -9.77 21.87
N ALA A 162 -5.92 -9.60 20.93
CA ALA A 162 -7.25 -10.21 21.01
C ALA A 162 -7.21 -11.75 20.98
N ILE A 163 -6.15 -12.36 20.46
CA ILE A 163 -5.92 -13.81 20.50
C ILE A 163 -4.86 -14.21 21.53
N ALA A 164 -4.64 -13.37 22.56
CA ALA A 164 -3.72 -13.60 23.67
C ALA A 164 -2.23 -13.71 23.28
N VAL A 165 -1.82 -13.10 22.17
CA VAL A 165 -0.39 -12.93 21.88
C VAL A 165 0.18 -11.85 22.80
N GLU A 166 1.31 -12.15 23.44
CA GLU A 166 2.02 -11.19 24.28
C GLU A 166 2.68 -10.10 23.43
N GLU A 167 2.10 -8.90 23.48
CA GLU A 167 2.67 -7.67 22.92
C GLU A 167 2.35 -6.46 23.85
N LEU A 168 2.61 -5.24 23.39
CA LEU A 168 2.48 -4.03 24.21
C LEU A 168 1.05 -3.79 24.74
N THR A 169 0.02 -4.00 23.91
CA THR A 169 -1.39 -3.90 24.33
C THR A 169 -1.81 -5.05 25.26
N ALA A 170 -1.26 -6.25 25.08
CA ALA A 170 -1.47 -7.37 26.00
C ALA A 170 -0.87 -7.08 27.39
N ALA A 171 0.34 -6.48 27.44
CA ALA A 171 0.96 -6.03 28.68
C ALA A 171 0.12 -4.93 29.34
N ALA A 172 -0.41 -3.98 28.55
CA ALA A 172 -1.35 -2.96 29.03
C ALA A 172 -2.60 -3.57 29.67
N ASN A 173 -3.20 -4.58 29.02
CA ASN A 173 -4.35 -5.32 29.53
C ASN A 173 -4.05 -6.03 30.86
N THR A 174 -2.85 -6.55 31.03
CA THR A 174 -2.43 -7.18 32.30
C THR A 174 -2.27 -6.14 33.42
N ILE A 175 -1.72 -4.97 33.12
CA ILE A 175 -1.56 -3.89 34.12
C ILE A 175 -2.92 -3.31 34.51
N GLN A 176 -3.79 -3.05 33.54
CA GLN A 176 -5.10 -2.45 33.83
C GLN A 176 -6.03 -3.38 34.60
N THR A 177 -5.94 -4.70 34.41
CA THR A 177 -6.72 -5.67 35.20
C THR A 177 -6.24 -5.80 36.64
N ARG A 178 -4.96 -5.52 36.91
CA ARG A 178 -4.39 -5.52 38.26
C ARG A 178 -4.59 -4.21 39.01
N THR A 179 -4.53 -3.08 38.30
CA THR A 179 -4.57 -1.74 38.91
C THR A 179 -5.94 -1.06 38.81
N PHE A 180 -6.83 -1.57 37.94
CA PHE A 180 -8.12 -0.98 37.58
C PHE A 180 -8.04 0.45 37.04
N ARG A 181 -6.86 0.87 36.53
CA ARG A 181 -6.60 2.20 35.98
C ARG A 181 -6.52 2.19 34.45
N THR A 182 -7.64 1.91 33.80
CA THR A 182 -7.70 1.78 32.34
C THR A 182 -7.25 3.06 31.61
N PHE A 183 -7.74 4.23 32.03
CA PHE A 183 -7.44 5.49 31.34
C PHE A 183 -5.94 5.82 31.34
N GLU A 184 -5.29 5.78 32.51
CA GLU A 184 -3.86 6.08 32.66
C GLU A 184 -2.99 5.11 31.84
N VAL A 185 -3.28 3.82 31.92
CA VAL A 185 -2.50 2.78 31.22
C VAL A 185 -2.61 2.93 29.71
N TYR A 186 -3.83 3.05 29.16
CA TYR A 186 -4.02 3.17 27.72
C TYR A 186 -3.56 4.51 27.16
N PHE A 187 -3.58 5.59 27.96
CA PHE A 187 -2.98 6.87 27.57
C PHE A 187 -1.48 6.74 27.35
N ILE A 188 -0.76 6.13 28.29
CA ILE A 188 0.69 5.88 28.15
C ILE A 188 1.00 4.96 26.97
N VAL A 189 0.23 3.88 26.81
CA VAL A 189 0.41 2.94 25.68
C VAL A 189 0.20 3.63 24.34
N THR A 190 -0.82 4.49 24.24
CA THR A 190 -1.05 5.32 23.05
C THR A 190 0.14 6.22 22.75
N LEU A 191 0.70 6.89 23.77
CA LEU A 191 1.90 7.71 23.60
C LEU A 191 3.11 6.88 23.12
N ILE A 192 3.28 5.66 23.63
CA ILE A 192 4.34 4.75 23.19
C ILE A 192 4.14 4.36 21.72
N TYR A 193 2.94 3.95 21.31
CA TYR A 193 2.67 3.63 19.90
C TYR A 193 2.88 4.84 18.98
N VAL A 194 2.45 6.04 19.40
CA VAL A 194 2.68 7.28 18.65
C VAL A 194 4.19 7.54 18.53
N ALA A 195 4.94 7.47 19.62
CA ALA A 195 6.39 7.65 19.61
C ALA A 195 7.09 6.65 18.70
N MET A 196 6.73 5.36 18.77
CA MET A 196 7.26 4.32 17.89
C MET A 196 6.91 4.58 16.42
N SER A 197 5.68 5.00 16.12
CA SER A 197 5.23 5.30 14.76
C SER A 197 6.01 6.48 14.15
N LEU A 198 6.23 7.54 14.95
CA LEU A 198 7.01 8.72 14.55
C LEU A 198 8.49 8.36 14.38
N PHE A 199 9.04 7.53 15.27
CA PHE A 199 10.41 7.04 15.20
C PHE A 199 10.64 6.22 13.92
N LEU A 200 9.76 5.26 13.61
CA LEU A 200 9.83 4.47 12.37
C LEU A 200 9.71 5.36 11.14
N ARG A 201 8.73 6.28 11.13
CA ARG A 201 8.52 7.21 10.02
C ARG A 201 9.74 8.11 9.80
N ALA A 202 10.32 8.65 10.87
CA ALA A 202 11.52 9.48 10.80
C ALA A 202 12.72 8.68 10.27
N THR A 203 12.91 7.45 10.75
CA THR A 203 13.99 6.55 10.29
C THR A 203 13.85 6.24 8.80
N PHE A 204 12.67 5.83 8.34
CA PHE A 204 12.45 5.55 6.92
C PHE A 204 12.56 6.80 6.06
N ASN A 205 12.08 7.96 6.52
CA ASN A 205 12.23 9.21 5.76
C ASN A 205 13.70 9.66 5.69
N ALA A 206 14.47 9.48 6.76
CA ALA A 206 15.90 9.76 6.75
C ALA A 206 16.65 8.87 5.75
N ILE A 207 16.32 7.58 5.71
CA ILE A 207 16.86 6.63 4.72
C ILE A 207 16.44 7.04 3.31
N TYR A 208 15.17 7.38 3.08
CA TYR A 208 14.66 7.83 1.79
C TYR A 208 15.42 9.06 1.27
N ASN A 209 15.55 10.09 2.10
CA ASN A 209 16.23 11.33 1.71
C ASN A 209 17.71 11.09 1.43
N ARG A 210 18.38 10.23 2.22
CA ARG A 210 19.81 9.93 2.05
C ARG A 210 20.12 9.12 0.80
N TRP A 211 19.28 8.15 0.45
CA TRP A 211 19.58 7.18 -0.61
C TRP A 211 18.86 7.44 -1.93
N ILE A 212 17.64 7.95 -1.88
CA ILE A 212 16.74 7.97 -3.04
C ILE A 212 16.53 9.39 -3.57
N ARG A 213 16.46 10.42 -2.71
CA ARG A 213 16.17 11.80 -3.15
C ARG A 213 17.39 12.53 -3.73
N ILE A 214 18.61 12.20 -3.28
CA ILE A 214 19.84 12.95 -3.60
C ILE A 214 20.57 12.38 -4.84
N ARG A 215 20.13 11.26 -5.40
CA ARG A 215 20.81 10.58 -6.52
C ARG A 215 19.87 10.39 -7.69
#